data_AF-A0A520GW56-F1
#
_entry.id   AF-A0A520GW56-F1
#
_cell.length_a   1.000
_cell.length_b   1.000
_cell.length_c   1.000
_cell.angle_alpha   90.00
_cell.angle_beta   90.00
_cell.angle_gamma   90.00
#
_symmetry.space_group_name_H-M   'P 1'
#
loop_
_entity.id
_entity.type
_entity.pdbx_description
1 polymer ?
#
loop_
_entity_poly.entity_id
_entity_poly.type
_entity_poly.pdbx_seq_one_letter_code
_entity_poly.pdbx_strand_id
1 'polypeptide(L)'
;LAVYMHGITKEIWRLVCASRAFHDGAQPADGSQGVYAELLAEIEAQGGLRVRVLADIIAGASAGGINGIFLGQAIATGQSLDPLTDLWLSAADVEALIDTDSAPQSRFSKVWALPLAWVAAGRSAEKVEALDDATRDEVRSKLSHFIRSRWFEPPFGGERFTGLILDALEAMAAAPRAPRLLPPGQPLDLFVTVTDFRGHPERLTLHSPPEVVETEHRVVVPFSDHGIACETLADPAELAFAARATSCFPGAFPPFMVGELDRVLKDRSTTWPEREAFLKRILPRQYAANAAETAVLIDGSVLNNAPFRPAIEALRERPAQRQVDRRFVYIDPHPRGSFGFGAGG
;
A
#
# COMPACT_ATOMS: atom_id res chain seq x y z
N LEU A 1 -1.33 12.87 2.95
CA LEU A 1 -0.30 11.88 2.55
C LEU A 1 -0.71 11.06 1.33
N ALA A 2 -1.91 10.48 1.30
CA ALA A 2 -2.41 9.70 0.15
C ALA A 2 -2.34 10.47 -1.18
N VAL A 3 -2.73 11.74 -1.20
CA VAL A 3 -2.63 12.63 -2.39
C VAL A 3 -1.18 12.81 -2.86
N TYR A 4 -0.23 12.95 -1.93
CA TYR A 4 1.19 13.08 -2.26
C TYR A 4 1.74 11.79 -2.87
N MET A 5 1.44 10.65 -2.25
CA MET A 5 1.82 9.34 -2.78
C MET A 5 1.19 9.06 -4.14
N HIS A 6 -0.07 9.45 -4.36
CA HIS A 6 -0.75 9.37 -5.66
C HIS A 6 0.01 10.13 -6.74
N GLY A 7 0.48 11.36 -6.43
CA GLY A 7 1.32 12.13 -7.35
C GLY A 7 2.59 11.39 -7.77
N ILE A 8 3.27 10.74 -6.82
CA ILE A 8 4.48 9.96 -7.11
C ILE A 8 4.16 8.72 -7.94
N THR A 9 3.14 7.94 -7.56
CA THR A 9 2.74 6.75 -8.34
C THR A 9 2.27 7.12 -9.74
N LYS A 10 1.65 8.30 -9.91
CA LYS A 10 1.25 8.82 -11.21
C LYS A 10 2.46 9.14 -12.10
N GLU A 11 3.54 9.70 -11.54
CA GLU A 11 4.78 9.93 -12.29
C GLU A 11 5.49 8.62 -12.67
N ILE A 12 5.52 7.63 -11.77
CA ILE A 12 6.03 6.28 -12.10
C ILE A 12 5.22 5.67 -13.25
N TRP A 13 3.89 5.74 -13.17
CA TRP A 13 2.98 5.26 -14.21
C TRP A 13 3.21 5.97 -15.54
N ARG A 14 3.33 7.31 -15.55
CA ARG A 14 3.62 8.09 -16.77
C ARG A 14 4.96 7.72 -17.38
N LEU A 15 6.00 7.50 -16.57
CA LEU A 15 7.31 7.05 -17.05
C LEU A 15 7.23 5.68 -17.75
N VAL A 16 6.55 4.70 -17.15
CA VAL A 16 6.41 3.38 -17.78
C VAL A 16 5.50 3.42 -19.02
N CYS A 17 4.48 4.27 -19.03
CA CYS A 17 3.65 4.55 -20.22
C CYS A 17 4.48 5.19 -21.36
N ALA A 18 5.31 6.19 -21.05
CA ALA A 18 6.24 6.80 -22.00
C ALA A 18 7.23 5.77 -22.55
N SER A 19 7.80 4.95 -21.66
CA SER A 19 8.73 3.90 -22.07
C SER A 19 8.08 2.85 -22.96
N ARG A 20 6.83 2.45 -22.70
CA ARG A 20 6.09 1.56 -23.61
C ARG A 20 5.88 2.24 -24.97
N ALA A 21 5.32 3.44 -24.98
CA ALA A 21 5.00 4.18 -26.21
C ALA A 21 6.22 4.40 -27.11
N PHE A 22 7.37 4.78 -26.53
CA PHE A 22 8.63 4.96 -27.24
C PHE A 22 9.12 3.67 -27.93
N HIS A 23 8.91 2.52 -27.30
CA HIS A 23 9.30 1.22 -27.88
C HIS A 23 8.33 0.75 -28.95
N ASP A 24 7.04 1.06 -28.79
CA ASP A 24 5.98 0.69 -29.72
C ASP A 24 5.88 1.65 -30.92
N GLY A 25 6.66 2.74 -30.94
CA GLY A 25 6.58 3.80 -31.95
C GLY A 25 5.28 4.60 -31.87
N ALA A 26 4.60 4.58 -30.72
CA ALA A 26 3.37 5.31 -30.47
C ALA A 26 3.67 6.73 -29.97
N GLN A 27 2.76 7.67 -30.24
CA GLN A 27 2.86 9.01 -29.69
C GLN A 27 2.60 8.97 -28.17
N PRO A 28 3.50 9.53 -27.33
CA PRO A 28 3.26 9.67 -25.91
C PRO A 28 2.09 10.64 -25.68
N ALA A 29 1.39 10.49 -24.56
CA ALA A 29 0.43 11.50 -24.14
C ALA A 29 1.14 12.80 -23.69
N ASP A 30 0.37 13.87 -23.59
CA ASP A 30 0.86 15.19 -23.17
C ASP A 30 1.39 15.21 -21.72
N GLY A 31 2.03 16.32 -21.33
CA GLY A 31 2.52 16.53 -19.97
C GLY A 31 3.83 15.79 -19.68
N SER A 32 4.00 15.28 -18.45
CA SER A 32 5.25 14.62 -18.05
C SER A 32 5.53 13.32 -18.81
N GLN A 33 4.52 12.66 -19.38
CA GLN A 33 4.73 11.50 -20.25
C GLN A 33 5.52 11.88 -21.52
N GLY A 34 5.22 13.03 -22.14
CA GLY A 34 6.00 13.57 -23.26
C GLY A 34 7.45 13.87 -22.87
N VAL A 35 7.65 14.50 -21.71
CA VAL A 35 9.00 14.80 -21.19
C VAL A 35 9.83 13.52 -20.97
N TYR A 36 9.23 12.46 -20.41
CA TYR A 36 9.93 11.18 -20.27
C TYR A 36 10.24 10.53 -21.61
N ALA A 37 9.34 10.64 -22.60
CA ALA A 37 9.58 10.11 -23.94
C ALA A 37 10.72 10.85 -24.66
N GLU A 38 10.78 12.19 -24.54
CA GLU A 38 11.89 13.01 -25.03
C GLU A 38 13.22 12.61 -24.38
N LEU A 39 13.22 12.43 -23.05
CA LEU A 39 14.41 11.96 -22.32
C LEU A 39 14.91 10.59 -22.83
N LEU A 40 13.99 9.64 -23.06
CA LEU A 40 14.34 8.32 -23.59
C LEU A 40 14.90 8.40 -25.03
N ALA A 41 14.33 9.27 -25.86
CA ALA A 41 14.83 9.52 -27.21
C ALA A 41 16.24 10.15 -27.19
N GLU A 42 16.49 11.08 -26.27
CA GLU A 42 17.81 11.71 -26.10
C GLU A 42 18.87 10.69 -25.67
N ILE A 43 18.53 9.79 -24.75
CA ILE A 43 19.42 8.70 -24.32
C ILE A 43 19.79 7.79 -25.50
N GLU A 44 18.82 7.45 -26.37
CA GLU A 44 19.10 6.67 -27.58
C GLU A 44 19.99 7.46 -28.56
N ALA A 45 19.68 8.74 -28.81
CA ALA A 45 20.39 9.57 -29.77
C ALA A 45 21.86 9.86 -29.36
N GLN A 46 22.10 10.19 -28.10
CA GLN A 46 23.45 10.52 -27.61
C GLN A 46 24.25 9.27 -27.19
N GLY A 47 23.58 8.30 -26.55
CA GLY A 47 24.24 7.16 -25.92
C GLY A 47 24.21 5.87 -26.76
N GLY A 48 23.45 5.84 -27.86
CA GLY A 48 23.25 4.63 -28.67
C GLY A 48 22.53 3.50 -27.91
N LEU A 49 21.84 3.83 -26.81
CA LEU A 49 21.21 2.86 -25.92
C LEU A 49 19.69 3.05 -25.90
N ARG A 50 18.96 2.06 -26.40
CA ARG A 50 17.49 2.05 -26.37
C ARG A 50 16.96 1.48 -25.05
N VAL A 51 16.79 2.34 -24.05
CA VAL A 51 16.38 1.96 -22.69
C VAL A 51 14.88 1.66 -22.61
N ARG A 52 14.51 0.55 -21.96
CA ARG A 52 13.13 0.22 -21.55
C ARG A 52 13.05 0.30 -20.02
N VAL A 53 12.17 1.15 -19.50
CA VAL A 53 11.91 1.29 -18.06
C VAL A 53 10.68 0.48 -17.68
N LEU A 54 10.79 -0.33 -16.64
CA LEU A 54 9.73 -1.19 -16.13
C LEU A 54 9.57 -0.96 -14.62
N ALA A 55 8.34 -1.05 -14.13
CA ALA A 55 8.02 -1.16 -12.71
C ALA A 55 7.31 -2.49 -12.50
N ASP A 56 8.04 -3.49 -11.98
CA ASP A 56 7.60 -4.88 -11.94
C ASP A 56 7.53 -5.48 -10.52
N ILE A 57 8.00 -4.75 -9.51
CA ILE A 57 7.88 -5.09 -8.08
C ILE A 57 7.39 -3.85 -7.35
N ILE A 58 6.27 -3.97 -6.67
CA ILE A 58 5.67 -2.90 -5.86
C ILE A 58 5.48 -3.45 -4.45
N ALA A 59 5.93 -2.72 -3.44
CA ALA A 59 5.71 -3.09 -2.06
C ALA A 59 5.40 -1.84 -1.23
N GLY A 60 4.39 -1.91 -0.37
CA GLY A 60 3.97 -0.73 0.39
C GLY A 60 3.05 -1.02 1.57
N ALA A 61 2.99 -0.04 2.47
CA ALA A 61 2.10 0.03 3.62
C ALA A 61 1.32 1.34 3.60
N SER A 62 0.14 1.39 4.23
CA SER A 62 -0.62 2.63 4.41
C SER A 62 -0.89 3.35 3.07
N ALA A 63 -0.66 4.66 3.03
CA ALA A 63 -0.73 5.48 1.83
C ALA A 63 0.12 4.94 0.65
N GLY A 64 1.27 4.30 0.92
CA GLY A 64 2.07 3.65 -0.13
C GLY A 64 1.45 2.33 -0.61
N GLY A 65 0.82 1.57 0.28
CA GLY A 65 0.14 0.31 -0.04
C GLY A 65 -1.09 0.52 -0.91
N ILE A 66 -1.98 1.46 -0.55
CA ILE A 66 -3.18 1.78 -1.34
C ILE A 66 -2.83 2.33 -2.73
N ASN A 67 -1.87 3.25 -2.84
CA ASN A 67 -1.43 3.76 -4.15
C ASN A 67 -0.67 2.69 -4.94
N GLY A 68 0.05 1.79 -4.25
CA GLY A 68 0.69 0.62 -4.86
C GLY A 68 -0.31 -0.35 -5.47
N ILE A 69 -1.48 -0.55 -4.86
CA ILE A 69 -2.58 -1.35 -5.40
C ILE A 69 -3.08 -0.76 -6.72
N PHE A 70 -3.40 0.53 -6.74
CA PHE A 70 -3.84 1.20 -7.96
C PHE A 70 -2.77 1.17 -9.05
N LEU A 71 -1.51 1.46 -8.70
CA LEU A 71 -0.40 1.39 -9.63
C LEU A 71 -0.21 -0.02 -10.20
N GLY A 72 -0.27 -1.05 -9.37
CA GLY A 72 -0.13 -2.44 -9.79
C GLY A 72 -1.25 -2.86 -10.73
N GLN A 73 -2.50 -2.53 -10.39
CA GLN A 73 -3.67 -2.73 -11.26
C GLN A 73 -3.47 -2.04 -12.62
N ALA A 74 -3.04 -0.78 -12.63
CA ALA A 74 -2.80 -0.02 -13.86
C ALA A 74 -1.67 -0.62 -14.72
N ILE A 75 -0.59 -1.12 -14.11
CA ILE A 75 0.53 -1.73 -14.82
C ILE A 75 0.15 -3.09 -15.42
N ALA A 76 -0.50 -3.94 -14.63
CA ALA A 76 -0.90 -5.29 -15.04
C ALA A 76 -1.95 -5.27 -16.15
N THR A 77 -2.89 -4.32 -16.08
CA THR A 77 -4.04 -4.28 -16.98
C THR A 77 -3.89 -3.25 -18.10
N GLY A 78 -3.13 -2.17 -17.89
CA GLY A 78 -3.09 -1.02 -18.79
C GLY A 78 -4.22 -0.01 -18.56
N GLN A 79 -4.95 -0.10 -17.44
CA GLN A 79 -5.91 0.92 -17.00
C GLN A 79 -5.22 2.26 -16.67
N SER A 80 -5.99 3.35 -16.74
CA SER A 80 -5.50 4.70 -16.41
C SER A 80 -5.62 4.98 -14.91
N LEU A 81 -4.62 5.70 -14.36
CA LEU A 81 -4.66 6.27 -13.02
C LEU A 81 -5.32 7.67 -12.97
N ASP A 82 -5.65 8.26 -14.12
CA ASP A 82 -6.21 9.62 -14.18
C ASP A 82 -7.54 9.78 -13.41
N PRO A 83 -8.52 8.85 -13.48
CA PRO A 83 -9.77 8.98 -12.73
C PRO A 83 -9.56 9.11 -11.21
N LEU A 84 -8.46 8.57 -10.70
CA LEU A 84 -8.15 8.63 -9.28
C LEU A 84 -7.74 10.02 -8.82
N THR A 85 -7.20 10.86 -9.70
CA THR A 85 -6.82 12.23 -9.33
C THR A 85 -8.04 13.02 -8.86
N ASP A 86 -9.13 12.98 -9.62
CA ASP A 86 -10.35 13.70 -9.27
C ASP A 86 -10.98 13.11 -8.00
N LEU A 87 -11.01 11.77 -7.90
CA LEU A 87 -11.52 11.08 -6.73
C LEU A 87 -10.75 11.45 -5.45
N TRP A 88 -9.42 11.48 -5.50
CA TRP A 88 -8.59 11.89 -4.36
C TRP A 88 -8.76 13.36 -4.00
N LEU A 89 -8.90 14.24 -5.00
CA LEU A 89 -9.12 15.67 -4.77
C LEU A 89 -10.51 15.91 -4.15
N SER A 90 -11.55 15.26 -4.65
CA SER A 90 -12.90 15.33 -4.07
C SER A 90 -12.95 14.74 -2.67
N ALA A 91 -12.29 13.60 -2.43
CA ALA A 91 -12.21 13.00 -1.09
C ALA A 91 -11.48 13.90 -0.09
N ALA A 92 -10.38 14.54 -0.51
CA ALA A 92 -9.64 15.48 0.31
C ALA A 92 -10.45 16.75 0.65
N ASP A 93 -11.28 17.23 -0.27
CA ASP A 93 -12.17 18.39 -0.06
C ASP A 93 -13.30 18.05 0.93
N VAL A 94 -13.93 16.88 0.79
CA VAL A 94 -14.94 16.38 1.74
C VAL A 94 -14.33 16.16 3.13
N GLU A 95 -13.13 15.60 3.21
CA GLU A 95 -12.38 15.45 4.46
C GLU A 95 -12.09 16.82 5.11
N ALA A 96 -11.64 17.81 4.33
CA ALA A 96 -11.40 19.16 4.83
C ALA A 96 -12.68 19.84 5.35
N LEU A 97 -13.83 19.58 4.70
CA LEU A 97 -15.14 20.10 5.14
C LEU A 97 -15.65 19.41 6.42
N ILE A 98 -15.40 18.11 6.59
CA ILE A 98 -15.74 17.37 7.81
C ILE A 98 -14.86 17.80 9.00
N ASP A 99 -13.60 18.16 8.75
CA ASP A 99 -12.65 18.64 9.78
C ASP A 99 -13.04 20.02 10.35
N THR A 100 -13.76 20.85 9.58
CA THR A 100 -14.27 22.15 10.06
C THR A 100 -15.44 22.07 11.04
N ASP A 101 -16.34 21.09 10.89
CA ASP A 101 -17.53 20.95 11.76
C ASP A 101 -17.24 20.16 13.05
N SER A 102 -16.10 19.49 13.11
CA SER A 102 -15.70 18.63 14.22
C SER A 102 -14.82 19.31 15.27
N ALA A 103 -14.58 20.63 15.17
CA ALA A 103 -13.75 21.37 16.13
C ALA A 103 -14.55 21.78 17.39
N PRO A 104 -14.36 21.14 18.57
CA PRO A 104 -15.09 21.52 19.77
C PRO A 104 -14.59 22.86 20.31
N GLN A 105 -15.46 23.88 20.31
CA GLN A 105 -15.24 25.15 20.99
C GLN A 105 -15.29 24.95 22.52
N SER A 106 -14.17 24.60 23.14
CA SER A 106 -14.00 24.66 24.60
C SER A 106 -12.53 24.77 24.99
N ARG A 107 -12.23 25.62 25.97
CA ARG A 107 -10.87 25.97 26.42
C ARG A 107 -10.09 24.82 27.10
N PHE A 108 -10.66 23.61 27.15
CA PHE A 108 -10.01 22.36 27.57
C PHE A 108 -9.55 21.47 26.39
N SER A 109 -9.69 21.94 25.14
CA SER A 109 -9.40 21.19 23.90
C SER A 109 -7.92 20.89 23.59
N LYS A 110 -6.97 21.23 24.47
CA LYS A 110 -5.54 20.95 24.24
C LYS A 110 -5.15 19.47 24.27
N VAL A 111 -6.11 18.55 24.55
CA VAL A 111 -5.87 17.10 24.58
C VAL A 111 -5.99 16.44 23.20
N TRP A 112 -6.75 17.03 22.27
CA TRP A 112 -6.79 16.59 20.85
C TRP A 112 -5.48 16.85 20.11
N ALA A 113 -4.63 17.74 20.64
CA ALA A 113 -3.32 18.06 20.08
C ALA A 113 -2.19 17.12 20.55
N LEU A 114 -2.43 16.25 21.54
CA LEU A 114 -1.40 15.33 22.04
C LEU A 114 -0.97 14.23 21.04
N PRO A 115 -1.85 13.67 20.19
CA PRO A 115 -1.44 12.75 19.13
C PRO A 115 -0.68 13.46 18.00
N LEU A 116 -1.11 14.68 17.63
CA LEU A 116 -0.37 15.54 16.68
C LEU A 116 0.98 16.01 17.26
N ALA A 117 1.08 16.17 18.58
CA ALA A 117 2.34 16.49 19.25
C ALA A 117 3.36 15.34 19.19
N TRP A 118 2.93 14.07 19.04
CA TRP A 118 3.85 12.95 18.81
C TRP A 118 4.52 13.06 17.42
N VAL A 119 3.77 13.54 16.42
CA VAL A 119 4.28 13.87 15.07
C VAL A 119 5.17 15.12 15.11
N ALA A 120 4.82 16.15 15.89
CA ALA A 120 5.64 17.36 16.06
C ALA A 120 6.92 17.12 16.91
N ALA A 121 6.94 16.08 17.75
CA ALA A 121 8.09 15.74 18.60
C ALA A 121 9.18 14.91 17.90
N GLY A 122 9.07 14.69 16.58
CA GLY A 122 10.20 14.23 15.76
C GLY A 122 10.74 12.84 16.14
N ARG A 123 9.87 11.85 16.34
CA ARG A 123 10.28 10.47 16.56
C ARG A 123 9.66 9.56 15.51
N SER A 124 10.32 9.53 14.35
CA SER A 124 10.08 8.56 13.26
C SER A 124 10.09 7.12 13.77
N ALA A 125 9.37 6.22 13.08
CA ALA A 125 9.33 4.78 13.35
C ALA A 125 10.72 4.12 13.42
N GLU A 126 11.76 4.73 12.83
CA GLU A 126 13.17 4.34 12.99
C GLU A 126 13.64 4.29 14.45
N LYS A 127 13.05 5.09 15.35
CA LYS A 127 13.40 5.03 16.78
C LYS A 127 12.76 3.88 17.52
N VAL A 128 11.76 3.18 16.96
CA VAL A 128 11.05 2.08 17.65
C VAL A 128 11.79 0.75 17.53
N GLU A 129 12.57 0.56 16.47
CA GLU A 129 13.50 -0.57 16.35
C GLU A 129 14.73 -0.44 17.27
N ALA A 130 15.10 0.80 17.62
CA ALA A 130 16.20 1.09 18.55
C ALA A 130 15.80 1.11 20.04
N LEU A 131 14.53 0.80 20.37
CA LEU A 131 14.05 0.73 21.75
C LEU A 131 14.26 -0.66 22.34
N ASP A 132 14.58 -0.67 23.63
CA ASP A 132 14.63 -1.84 24.49
C ASP A 132 13.27 -2.55 24.59
N ASP A 133 13.30 -3.87 24.80
CA ASP A 133 12.11 -4.73 24.79
C ASP A 133 11.03 -4.28 25.80
N ALA A 134 11.46 -3.74 26.94
CA ALA A 134 10.57 -3.19 27.96
C ALA A 134 9.76 -1.97 27.46
N THR A 135 10.36 -1.09 26.66
CA THR A 135 9.67 0.08 26.11
C THR A 135 8.75 -0.32 24.96
N ARG A 136 9.10 -1.36 24.17
CA ARG A 136 8.21 -1.93 23.15
C ARG A 136 6.96 -2.55 23.78
N ASP A 137 7.13 -3.26 24.90
CA ASP A 137 6.03 -3.83 25.67
C ASP A 137 5.17 -2.76 26.33
N GLU A 138 5.78 -1.67 26.82
CA GLU A 138 5.07 -0.51 27.35
C GLU A 138 4.28 0.23 26.26
N VAL A 139 4.85 0.41 25.07
CA VAL A 139 4.16 0.99 23.90
C VAL A 139 3.00 0.10 23.47
N ARG A 140 3.20 -1.22 23.37
CA ARG A 140 2.14 -2.20 23.05
C ARG A 140 1.03 -2.18 24.10
N SER A 141 1.40 -2.14 25.38
CA SER A 141 0.47 -2.02 26.51
C SER A 141 -0.34 -0.72 26.43
N LYS A 142 0.30 0.43 26.21
CA LYS A 142 -0.36 1.74 26.08
C LYS A 142 -1.23 1.83 24.82
N LEU A 143 -0.81 1.28 23.68
CA LEU A 143 -1.61 1.21 22.46
C LEU A 143 -2.85 0.32 22.67
N SER A 144 -2.68 -0.82 23.34
CA SER A 144 -3.78 -1.73 23.68
C SER A 144 -4.77 -1.09 24.67
N HIS A 145 -4.27 -0.26 25.59
CA HIS A 145 -5.09 0.47 26.56
C HIS A 145 -5.84 1.65 25.91
N PHE A 146 -5.24 2.27 24.89
CA PHE A 146 -5.82 3.35 24.10
C PHE A 146 -6.96 2.84 23.20
N ILE A 147 -6.75 1.72 22.50
CA ILE A 147 -7.76 1.08 21.62
C ILE A 147 -8.92 0.46 22.40
N ARG A 148 -8.68 -0.01 23.65
CA ARG A 148 -9.74 -0.52 24.55
C ARG A 148 -10.59 0.57 25.19
N SER A 149 -10.15 1.82 25.17
CA SER A 149 -10.97 2.92 25.65
C SER A 149 -12.06 3.22 24.62
N ARG A 150 -13.34 3.10 25.02
CA ARG A 150 -14.53 3.43 24.22
C ARG A 150 -14.67 4.95 24.00
N TRP A 151 -13.58 5.64 23.70
CA TRP A 151 -13.49 7.10 23.65
C TRP A 151 -12.98 7.62 22.30
N PHE A 152 -13.37 6.94 21.22
CA PHE A 152 -13.10 7.40 19.87
C PHE A 152 -14.15 6.82 18.90
N GLU A 153 -15.07 7.66 18.41
CA GLU A 153 -15.65 7.45 17.09
C GLU A 153 -14.64 8.05 16.11
N PRO A 154 -13.96 7.25 15.28
CA PRO A 154 -13.04 7.81 14.31
C PRO A 154 -13.79 8.77 13.37
N PRO A 155 -13.18 9.92 13.01
CA PRO A 155 -13.83 10.93 12.18
C PRO A 155 -14.25 10.36 10.81
N PHE A 156 -13.59 9.29 10.35
CA PHE A 156 -13.84 8.63 9.09
C PHE A 156 -14.53 7.27 9.28
N GLY A 157 -15.65 7.06 8.57
CA GLY A 157 -16.39 5.80 8.58
C GLY A 157 -15.70 4.75 7.70
N GLY A 158 -15.39 3.59 8.28
CA GLY A 158 -14.70 2.49 7.58
C GLY A 158 -15.41 2.07 6.28
N GLU A 159 -16.73 1.83 6.36
CA GLU A 159 -17.54 1.42 5.21
C GLU A 159 -17.56 2.47 4.10
N ARG A 160 -17.55 3.78 4.44
CA ARG A 160 -17.44 4.86 3.45
C ARG A 160 -16.10 4.79 2.71
N PHE A 161 -15.01 4.55 3.43
CA PHE A 161 -13.69 4.45 2.82
C PHE A 161 -13.53 3.19 1.97
N THR A 162 -14.10 2.06 2.41
CA THR A 162 -14.20 0.84 1.60
C THR A 162 -14.99 1.12 0.31
N GLY A 163 -16.11 1.84 0.39
CA GLY A 163 -16.87 2.30 -0.77
C GLY A 163 -16.04 3.15 -1.72
N LEU A 164 -15.30 4.15 -1.20
CA LEU A 164 -14.42 5.00 -1.98
C LEU A 164 -13.35 4.22 -2.75
N ILE A 165 -12.78 3.17 -2.14
CA ILE A 165 -11.79 2.31 -2.79
C ILE A 165 -12.42 1.49 -3.93
N LEU A 166 -13.64 0.96 -3.73
CA LEU A 166 -14.37 0.24 -4.77
C LEU A 166 -14.75 1.17 -5.92
N ASP A 167 -15.24 2.38 -5.62
CA ASP A 167 -15.54 3.41 -6.62
C ASP A 167 -14.29 3.78 -7.44
N ALA A 168 -13.12 3.85 -6.80
CA ALA A 168 -11.84 4.09 -7.47
C ALA A 168 -11.47 2.97 -8.45
N LEU A 169 -11.62 1.70 -8.05
CA LEU A 169 -11.36 0.55 -8.92
C LEU A 169 -12.36 0.51 -10.09
N GLU A 170 -13.63 0.82 -9.86
CA GLU A 170 -14.65 0.92 -10.90
C GLU A 170 -14.36 2.07 -11.87
N ALA A 171 -13.93 3.23 -11.38
CA ALA A 171 -13.55 4.37 -12.21
C ALA A 171 -12.35 4.05 -13.11
N MET A 172 -11.35 3.31 -12.59
CA MET A 172 -10.24 2.80 -13.40
C MET A 172 -10.71 1.81 -14.47
N ALA A 173 -11.67 0.95 -14.14
CA ALA A 173 -12.22 -0.04 -15.06
C ALA A 173 -13.09 0.56 -16.17
N ALA A 174 -13.80 1.65 -15.87
CA ALA A 174 -14.65 2.36 -16.84
C ALA A 174 -13.85 3.25 -17.80
N ALA A 175 -12.63 3.65 -17.44
CA ALA A 175 -11.78 4.49 -18.28
C ALA A 175 -11.22 3.73 -19.50
N PRO A 176 -10.86 4.43 -20.60
CA PRO A 176 -10.20 3.82 -21.74
C PRO A 176 -8.93 3.05 -21.31
N ARG A 177 -8.86 1.78 -21.73
CA ARG A 177 -7.79 0.86 -21.37
C ARG A 177 -6.76 0.78 -22.48
N ALA A 178 -5.48 0.93 -22.12
CA ALA A 178 -4.35 0.70 -23.00
C ALA A 178 -3.85 -0.75 -22.86
N PRO A 179 -2.93 -1.23 -23.72
CA PRO A 179 -2.27 -2.51 -23.51
C PRO A 179 -1.48 -2.54 -22.20
N ARG A 180 -1.34 -3.75 -21.63
CA ARG A 180 -0.47 -4.04 -20.47
C ARG A 180 0.90 -3.38 -20.60
N LEU A 181 1.41 -2.79 -19.52
CA LEU A 181 2.64 -1.98 -19.56
C LEU A 181 3.91 -2.84 -19.50
N LEU A 182 3.80 -4.05 -18.94
CA LEU A 182 4.89 -5.02 -18.89
C LEU A 182 4.93 -5.92 -20.13
N PRO A 183 6.14 -6.28 -20.62
CA PRO A 183 6.30 -7.28 -21.67
C PRO A 183 5.69 -8.65 -21.31
N PRO A 184 5.28 -9.46 -22.29
CA PRO A 184 4.83 -10.83 -22.05
C PRO A 184 5.86 -11.65 -21.26
N GLY A 185 5.42 -12.41 -20.26
CA GLY A 185 6.30 -13.24 -19.42
C GLY A 185 7.09 -12.48 -18.35
N GLN A 186 7.03 -11.15 -18.31
CA GLN A 186 7.58 -10.36 -17.21
C GLN A 186 6.54 -10.22 -16.10
N PRO A 187 6.68 -10.85 -14.92
CA PRO A 187 5.68 -10.78 -13.86
C PRO A 187 5.66 -9.40 -13.18
N LEU A 188 4.46 -8.96 -12.81
CA LEU A 188 4.25 -7.94 -11.78
C LEU A 188 4.01 -8.64 -10.44
N ASP A 189 4.73 -8.23 -9.40
CA ASP A 189 4.38 -8.59 -8.01
C ASP A 189 4.09 -7.34 -7.19
N LEU A 190 2.99 -7.39 -6.43
CA LEU A 190 2.54 -6.37 -5.51
C LEU A 190 2.44 -6.97 -4.11
N PHE A 191 3.08 -6.34 -3.13
CA PHE A 191 3.06 -6.75 -1.73
C PHE A 191 2.51 -5.64 -0.86
N VAL A 192 1.37 -5.90 -0.23
CA VAL A 192 0.73 -4.95 0.68
C VAL A 192 0.83 -5.47 2.10
N THR A 193 1.44 -4.70 2.99
CA THR A 193 1.56 -5.11 4.40
C THR A 193 0.38 -4.62 5.22
N VAL A 194 -0.06 -5.50 6.11
CA VAL A 194 -1.15 -5.29 7.06
C VAL A 194 -0.71 -5.83 8.41
N THR A 195 -1.26 -5.29 9.50
CA THR A 195 -1.00 -5.78 10.85
C THR A 195 -2.27 -6.43 11.41
N ASP A 196 -2.20 -7.71 11.80
CA ASP A 196 -3.21 -8.36 12.64
C ASP A 196 -3.02 -7.91 14.09
N PHE A 197 -4.01 -7.19 14.62
CA PHE A 197 -3.96 -6.64 15.97
C PHE A 197 -3.87 -7.72 17.05
N ARG A 198 -4.53 -8.87 16.86
CA ARG A 198 -4.47 -9.97 17.84
C ARG A 198 -3.19 -10.77 17.70
N GLY A 199 -2.64 -10.79 16.50
CA GLY A 199 -1.50 -11.63 16.15
C GLY A 199 -1.87 -13.11 16.10
N HIS A 200 -0.93 -13.91 15.64
CA HIS A 200 -1.07 -15.34 15.48
C HIS A 200 0.23 -16.04 15.90
N PRO A 201 0.15 -17.28 16.42
CA PRO A 201 1.34 -18.01 16.82
C PRO A 201 2.16 -18.39 15.59
N GLU A 202 3.43 -18.00 15.58
CA GLU A 202 4.42 -18.38 14.59
C GLU A 202 5.55 -19.17 15.25
N ARG A 203 5.96 -20.26 14.58
CA ARG A 203 7.07 -21.10 15.03
C ARG A 203 8.34 -20.65 14.32
N LEU A 204 9.30 -20.19 15.10
CA LEU A 204 10.62 -19.81 14.64
C LEU A 204 11.62 -20.92 14.93
N THR A 205 12.36 -21.33 13.91
CA THR A 205 13.50 -22.25 14.07
C THR A 205 14.74 -21.43 14.42
N LEU A 206 15.32 -21.67 15.60
CA LEU A 206 16.54 -21.01 16.07
C LEU A 206 17.65 -22.04 16.30
N HIS A 207 18.87 -21.56 16.52
CA HIS A 207 19.99 -22.45 16.85
C HIS A 207 19.85 -23.06 18.26
N SER A 208 19.37 -22.29 19.23
CA SER A 208 19.07 -22.77 20.59
C SER A 208 18.16 -21.76 21.33
N PRO A 209 17.00 -22.17 21.85
CA PRO A 209 16.36 -23.48 21.67
C PRO A 209 15.97 -23.72 20.20
N PRO A 210 15.81 -24.97 19.74
CA PRO A 210 15.59 -25.28 18.33
C PRO A 210 14.27 -24.72 17.77
N GLU A 211 13.25 -24.57 18.61
CA GLU A 211 11.97 -23.95 18.26
C GLU A 211 11.53 -22.98 19.35
N VAL A 212 11.04 -21.81 18.95
CA VAL A 212 10.33 -20.84 19.80
C VAL A 212 9.00 -20.53 19.13
N VAL A 213 7.94 -20.37 19.94
CA VAL A 213 6.65 -19.85 19.47
C VAL A 213 6.57 -18.38 19.86
N GLU A 214 6.47 -17.49 18.88
CA GLU A 214 6.24 -16.07 19.09
C GLU A 214 4.89 -15.66 18.51
N THR A 215 4.36 -14.53 18.98
CA THR A 215 3.15 -13.93 18.39
C THR A 215 3.56 -13.03 17.24
N GLU A 216 3.35 -13.49 16.01
CA GLU A 216 3.53 -12.67 14.81
C GLU A 216 2.26 -11.88 14.51
N HIS A 217 2.44 -10.64 14.10
CA HIS A 217 1.34 -9.72 13.82
C HIS A 217 1.35 -9.25 12.36
N ARG A 218 2.46 -9.40 11.64
CA ARG A 218 2.58 -8.99 10.25
C ARG A 218 1.84 -9.96 9.34
N VAL A 219 1.08 -9.39 8.43
CA VAL A 219 0.42 -10.08 7.33
C VAL A 219 0.85 -9.41 6.04
N VAL A 220 1.29 -10.20 5.07
CA VAL A 220 1.57 -9.71 3.71
C VAL A 220 0.45 -10.21 2.81
N VAL A 221 -0.15 -9.31 2.05
CA VAL A 221 -1.14 -9.63 1.02
C VAL A 221 -0.46 -9.52 -0.34
N PRO A 222 -0.01 -10.66 -0.92
CA PRO A 222 0.63 -10.67 -2.23
C PRO A 222 -0.40 -10.76 -3.36
N PHE A 223 -0.12 -10.04 -4.44
CA PHE A 223 -0.79 -10.13 -5.73
C PHE A 223 0.24 -10.29 -6.84
N SER A 224 -0.06 -11.11 -7.84
CA SER A 224 0.82 -11.33 -8.98
C SER A 224 -0.01 -11.59 -10.23
N ASP A 225 0.43 -11.06 -11.37
CA ASP A 225 -0.12 -11.45 -12.67
C ASP A 225 0.61 -12.66 -13.27
N HIS A 226 1.67 -13.15 -12.60
CA HIS A 226 2.51 -14.26 -13.03
C HIS A 226 3.07 -14.10 -14.46
N GLY A 227 3.16 -12.88 -14.97
CA GLY A 227 3.63 -12.58 -16.32
C GLY A 227 2.59 -12.82 -17.42
N ILE A 228 1.33 -13.08 -17.04
CA ILE A 228 0.21 -13.38 -17.91
C ILE A 228 -0.69 -12.14 -18.02
N ALA A 229 -1.15 -11.83 -19.23
CA ALA A 229 -2.10 -10.74 -19.41
C ALA A 229 -3.42 -11.05 -18.69
N CYS A 230 -3.90 -10.10 -17.89
CA CYS A 230 -5.11 -10.24 -17.10
C CYS A 230 -6.05 -9.05 -17.31
N GLU A 231 -7.35 -9.24 -17.06
CA GLU A 231 -8.34 -8.15 -17.06
C GLU A 231 -8.28 -7.32 -15.78
N THR A 232 -8.01 -7.98 -14.65
CA THR A 232 -7.77 -7.40 -13.35
C THR A 232 -6.58 -8.11 -12.69
N LEU A 233 -5.84 -7.41 -11.83
CA LEU A 233 -4.72 -8.00 -11.07
C LEU A 233 -5.23 -9.03 -10.04
N ALA A 234 -6.39 -8.77 -9.46
CA ALA A 234 -7.15 -9.67 -8.61
C ALA A 234 -8.64 -9.29 -8.65
N ASP A 235 -9.49 -10.03 -7.94
CA ASP A 235 -10.88 -9.61 -7.71
C ASP A 235 -10.87 -8.22 -7.00
N PRO A 236 -11.70 -7.25 -7.45
CA PRO A 236 -11.77 -5.94 -6.81
C PRO A 236 -12.01 -5.97 -5.30
N ALA A 237 -12.72 -6.97 -4.77
CA ALA A 237 -12.90 -7.16 -3.34
C ALA A 237 -11.60 -7.51 -2.62
N GLU A 238 -10.71 -8.30 -3.24
CA GLU A 238 -9.39 -8.62 -2.68
C GLU A 238 -8.48 -7.39 -2.64
N LEU A 239 -8.50 -6.59 -3.71
CA LEU A 239 -7.75 -5.34 -3.77
C LEU A 239 -8.30 -4.34 -2.75
N ALA A 240 -9.62 -4.23 -2.61
CA ALA A 240 -10.27 -3.39 -1.62
C ALA A 240 -9.95 -3.84 -0.18
N PHE A 241 -9.94 -5.14 0.08
CA PHE A 241 -9.52 -5.71 1.36
C PHE A 241 -8.11 -5.23 1.73
N ALA A 242 -7.14 -5.39 0.81
CA ALA A 242 -5.75 -5.02 1.06
C ALA A 242 -5.59 -3.51 1.26
N ALA A 243 -6.22 -2.71 0.39
CA ALA A 243 -6.18 -1.24 0.43
C ALA A 243 -6.79 -0.68 1.72
N ARG A 244 -7.95 -1.20 2.11
CA ARG A 244 -8.66 -0.79 3.31
C ARG A 244 -7.87 -1.19 4.56
N ALA A 245 -7.41 -2.43 4.63
CA ALA A 245 -6.69 -2.97 5.78
C ALA A 245 -5.34 -2.26 6.01
N THR A 246 -4.58 -2.01 4.94
CA THR A 246 -3.28 -1.34 5.06
C THR A 246 -3.40 0.13 5.45
N SER A 247 -4.56 0.77 5.19
CA SER A 247 -4.80 2.19 5.44
C SER A 247 -5.48 2.49 6.78
N CYS A 248 -5.64 1.48 7.65
CA CYS A 248 -6.28 1.58 8.98
C CYS A 248 -5.35 2.21 10.04
N PHE A 249 -4.95 3.47 9.88
CA PHE A 249 -4.04 4.09 10.85
C PHE A 249 -4.74 4.33 12.21
N PRO A 250 -4.21 3.78 13.32
CA PRO A 250 -4.81 3.95 14.65
C PRO A 250 -4.98 5.43 15.03
N GLY A 251 -6.21 5.82 15.36
CA GLY A 251 -6.55 7.21 15.73
C GLY A 251 -7.01 8.09 14.55
N ALA A 252 -6.90 7.61 13.30
CA ALA A 252 -7.51 8.28 12.14
C ALA A 252 -8.67 7.44 11.56
N PHE A 253 -8.45 6.13 11.39
CA PHE A 253 -9.42 5.22 10.78
C PHE A 253 -9.77 4.06 11.72
N PRO A 254 -11.02 3.55 11.66
CA PRO A 254 -11.39 2.36 12.42
C PRO A 254 -10.62 1.13 11.90
N PRO A 255 -10.27 0.18 12.79
CA PRO A 255 -9.74 -1.12 12.39
C PRO A 255 -10.66 -1.79 11.36
N PHE A 256 -10.06 -2.52 10.44
CA PHE A 256 -10.78 -3.24 9.41
C PHE A 256 -11.09 -4.67 9.85
N MET A 257 -12.28 -5.13 9.53
CA MET A 257 -12.70 -6.52 9.68
C MET A 257 -13.37 -6.94 8.37
N VAL A 258 -13.21 -8.20 7.96
CA VAL A 258 -13.77 -8.69 6.68
C VAL A 258 -15.28 -8.48 6.57
N GLY A 259 -16.02 -8.62 7.67
CA GLY A 259 -17.46 -8.36 7.71
C GLY A 259 -17.86 -6.92 7.36
N GLU A 260 -16.96 -5.94 7.45
CA GLU A 260 -17.17 -4.59 6.92
C GLU A 260 -17.30 -4.64 5.39
N LEU A 261 -16.33 -5.26 4.71
CA LEU A 261 -16.32 -5.41 3.26
C LEU A 261 -17.53 -6.23 2.78
N ASP A 262 -17.90 -7.30 3.49
CA ASP A 262 -19.07 -8.10 3.11
C ASP A 262 -20.38 -7.31 3.12
N ARG A 263 -20.56 -6.42 4.11
CA ARG A 263 -21.73 -5.54 4.17
C ARG A 263 -21.72 -4.55 3.00
N VAL A 264 -20.58 -3.90 2.75
CA VAL A 264 -20.45 -2.95 1.63
C VAL A 264 -20.71 -3.63 0.28
N LEU A 265 -20.16 -4.82 0.05
CA LEU A 265 -20.40 -5.59 -1.18
C LEU A 265 -21.86 -6.01 -1.32
N LYS A 266 -22.50 -6.43 -0.23
CA LYS A 266 -23.93 -6.76 -0.21
C LYS A 266 -24.80 -5.55 -0.56
N ASP A 267 -24.53 -4.40 0.02
CA ASP A 267 -25.27 -3.15 -0.26
C ASP A 267 -25.08 -2.70 -1.71
N ARG A 268 -23.91 -2.96 -2.29
CA ARG A 268 -23.60 -2.75 -3.72
C ARG A 268 -24.10 -3.85 -4.64
N SER A 269 -24.78 -4.88 -4.13
CA SER A 269 -25.20 -6.07 -4.90
C SER A 269 -24.07 -6.73 -5.70
N THR A 270 -22.85 -6.70 -5.16
CA THR A 270 -21.64 -7.26 -5.77
C THR A 270 -21.29 -8.58 -5.09
N THR A 271 -20.94 -9.59 -5.88
CA THR A 271 -20.52 -10.91 -5.35
C THR A 271 -19.01 -11.01 -5.27
N TRP A 272 -18.49 -11.69 -4.25
CA TRP A 272 -17.08 -12.05 -4.13
C TRP A 272 -16.94 -13.59 -4.03
N PRO A 273 -16.92 -14.30 -5.18
CA PRO A 273 -16.93 -15.77 -5.21
C PRO A 273 -15.68 -16.39 -4.56
N GLU A 274 -14.52 -15.75 -4.70
CA GLU A 274 -13.24 -16.27 -4.23
C GLU A 274 -12.95 -15.94 -2.76
N ARG A 275 -13.89 -15.31 -2.05
CA ARG A 275 -13.75 -14.86 -0.66
C ARG A 275 -13.13 -15.89 0.27
N GLU A 276 -13.67 -17.11 0.28
CA GLU A 276 -13.20 -18.15 1.21
C GLU A 276 -11.77 -18.60 0.88
N ALA A 277 -11.48 -18.79 -0.42
CA ALA A 277 -10.15 -19.16 -0.89
C ALA A 277 -9.13 -18.06 -0.59
N PHE A 278 -9.52 -16.78 -0.75
CA PHE A 278 -8.72 -15.63 -0.39
C PHE A 278 -8.39 -15.58 1.10
N LEU A 279 -9.39 -15.65 1.98
CA LEU A 279 -9.16 -15.59 3.43
C LEU A 279 -8.29 -16.76 3.91
N LYS A 280 -8.49 -17.95 3.36
CA LYS A 280 -7.65 -19.11 3.67
C LYS A 280 -6.20 -18.91 3.22
N ARG A 281 -5.98 -18.24 2.09
CA ARG A 281 -4.65 -17.94 1.54
C ARG A 281 -3.94 -16.83 2.33
N ILE A 282 -4.63 -15.75 2.66
CA ILE A 282 -4.05 -14.54 3.26
C ILE A 282 -3.98 -14.62 4.80
N LEU A 283 -4.95 -15.28 5.43
CA LEU A 283 -5.03 -15.45 6.88
C LEU A 283 -5.08 -16.94 7.27
N PRO A 284 -4.08 -17.75 6.87
CA PRO A 284 -4.17 -19.22 6.99
C PRO A 284 -4.30 -19.68 8.45
N ARG A 285 -3.64 -19.00 9.39
CA ARG A 285 -3.67 -19.34 10.82
C ARG A 285 -5.00 -18.98 11.45
N GLN A 286 -5.52 -17.81 11.14
CA GLN A 286 -6.82 -17.32 11.62
C GLN A 286 -7.94 -18.15 11.01
N TYR A 287 -7.83 -18.53 9.74
CA TYR A 287 -8.80 -19.40 9.06
C TYR A 287 -8.81 -20.80 9.70
N ALA A 288 -7.63 -21.40 9.94
CA ALA A 288 -7.52 -22.69 10.64
C ALA A 288 -8.10 -22.65 12.08
N ALA A 289 -8.10 -21.48 12.72
CA ALA A 289 -8.67 -21.24 14.04
C ALA A 289 -10.15 -20.81 14.02
N ASN A 290 -10.83 -20.80 12.86
CA ASN A 290 -12.18 -20.23 12.66
C ASN A 290 -12.32 -18.78 13.17
N ALA A 291 -11.23 -18.02 13.11
CA ALA A 291 -11.13 -16.66 13.61
C ALA A 291 -10.95 -15.62 12.49
N ALA A 292 -10.82 -16.04 11.22
CA ALA A 292 -10.62 -15.14 10.07
C ALA A 292 -11.69 -14.04 9.97
N GLU A 293 -12.96 -14.40 10.23
CA GLU A 293 -14.10 -13.47 10.24
C GLU A 293 -13.99 -12.37 11.31
N THR A 294 -13.28 -12.68 12.41
CA THR A 294 -13.11 -11.79 13.55
C THR A 294 -11.72 -11.17 13.62
N ALA A 295 -10.88 -11.41 12.61
CA ALA A 295 -9.55 -10.83 12.54
C ALA A 295 -9.67 -9.31 12.45
N VAL A 296 -8.90 -8.62 13.32
CA VAL A 296 -8.92 -7.16 13.41
C VAL A 296 -7.63 -6.68 12.76
N LEU A 297 -7.76 -6.08 11.58
CA LEU A 297 -6.64 -5.65 10.75
C LEU A 297 -6.43 -4.14 10.87
N ILE A 298 -5.20 -3.74 11.13
CA ILE A 298 -4.76 -2.35 11.22
C ILE A 298 -3.60 -2.08 10.25
N ASP A 299 -3.23 -0.81 10.14
CA ASP A 299 -2.20 -0.33 9.21
C ASP A 299 -0.88 -1.13 9.31
N GLY A 300 -0.32 -1.46 8.14
CA GLY A 300 0.94 -2.20 8.04
C GLY A 300 2.16 -1.42 8.57
N SER A 301 2.12 -0.08 8.50
CA SER A 301 3.20 0.81 8.97
C SER A 301 3.42 0.75 10.48
N VAL A 302 2.47 0.21 11.25
CA VAL A 302 2.62 -0.02 12.70
C VAL A 302 3.78 -0.96 13.00
N LEU A 303 4.03 -1.95 12.13
CA LEU A 303 5.07 -2.97 12.33
C LEU A 303 6.07 -3.05 11.18
N ASN A 304 5.68 -2.67 9.97
CA ASN A 304 6.55 -2.74 8.81
C ASN A 304 6.19 -1.63 7.81
N ASN A 305 6.84 -0.49 7.96
CA ASN A 305 6.69 0.64 7.04
C ASN A 305 7.49 0.46 5.72
N ALA A 306 8.36 -0.56 5.64
CA ALA A 306 9.25 -0.78 4.51
C ALA A 306 9.40 -2.27 4.18
N PRO A 307 8.43 -2.87 3.45
CA PRO A 307 8.44 -4.29 3.10
C PRO A 307 9.48 -4.67 2.03
N PHE A 308 10.76 -4.45 2.34
CA PHE A 308 11.87 -4.79 1.44
C PHE A 308 12.05 -6.29 1.25
N ARG A 309 11.79 -7.11 2.28
CA ARG A 309 12.04 -8.56 2.20
C ARG A 309 11.22 -9.23 1.08
N PRO A 310 9.88 -9.08 1.01
CA PRO A 310 9.10 -9.63 -0.11
C PRO A 310 9.57 -9.11 -1.47
N ALA A 311 9.95 -7.83 -1.54
CA ALA A 311 10.44 -7.23 -2.78
C ALA A 311 11.80 -7.82 -3.22
N ILE A 312 12.72 -8.06 -2.29
CA ILE A 312 14.02 -8.70 -2.53
C ILE A 312 13.85 -10.18 -2.90
N GLU A 313 12.89 -10.87 -2.31
CA GLU A 313 12.58 -12.26 -2.65
C GLU A 313 12.04 -12.36 -4.10
N ALA A 314 11.06 -11.53 -4.44
CA ALA A 314 10.51 -11.45 -5.81
C ALA A 314 11.57 -11.11 -6.86
N LEU A 315 12.55 -10.26 -6.49
CA LEU A 315 13.67 -9.91 -7.38
C LEU A 315 14.48 -11.13 -7.83
N ARG A 316 14.65 -12.14 -6.97
CA ARG A 316 15.44 -13.34 -7.29
C ARG A 316 14.80 -14.18 -8.40
N GLU A 317 13.50 -14.06 -8.59
CA GLU A 317 12.72 -14.82 -9.56
C GLU A 317 12.53 -14.06 -10.89
N ARG A 318 13.14 -12.88 -11.03
CA ARG A 318 12.91 -12.01 -12.19
C ARG A 318 13.62 -12.49 -13.45
N PRO A 319 12.90 -12.61 -14.59
CA PRO A 319 13.54 -12.96 -15.85
C PRO A 319 14.47 -11.84 -16.32
N ALA A 320 15.61 -12.22 -16.90
CA ALA A 320 16.57 -11.31 -17.51
C ALA A 320 16.97 -11.85 -18.89
N GLN A 321 16.18 -11.50 -19.92
CA GLN A 321 16.46 -11.88 -21.31
C GLN A 321 17.49 -10.96 -21.99
N ARG A 322 17.79 -9.81 -21.38
CA ARG A 322 18.75 -8.79 -21.84
C ARG A 322 19.52 -8.25 -20.64
N GLN A 323 20.51 -7.41 -20.89
CA GLN A 323 21.18 -6.67 -19.82
C GLN A 323 20.15 -5.80 -19.08
N VAL A 324 20.15 -5.91 -17.75
CA VAL A 324 19.22 -5.19 -16.87
C VAL A 324 20.00 -4.42 -15.81
N ASP A 325 19.59 -3.19 -15.55
CA ASP A 325 19.92 -2.45 -14.32
C ASP A 325 18.65 -2.45 -13.45
N ARG A 326 18.72 -2.96 -12.23
CA ARG A 326 17.59 -3.06 -11.31
C ARG A 326 17.85 -2.21 -10.08
N ARG A 327 16.93 -1.30 -9.79
CA ARG A 327 17.04 -0.38 -8.65
C ARG A 327 15.82 -0.51 -7.75
N PHE A 328 16.07 -0.62 -6.45
CA PHE A 328 15.04 -0.40 -5.45
C PHE A 328 14.96 1.09 -5.14
N VAL A 329 13.78 1.67 -5.35
CA VAL A 329 13.50 3.06 -5.01
C VAL A 329 12.55 3.06 -3.84
N TYR A 330 13.05 3.49 -2.67
CA TYR A 330 12.24 3.70 -1.48
C TYR A 330 11.80 5.16 -1.42
N ILE A 331 10.49 5.38 -1.26
CA ILE A 331 9.89 6.71 -1.21
C ILE A 331 9.54 7.00 0.25
N ASP A 332 10.32 7.89 0.86
CA ASP A 332 10.01 8.44 2.19
C ASP A 332 9.29 9.78 2.02
N PRO A 333 8.03 9.91 2.46
CA PRO A 333 7.29 11.17 2.39
C PRO A 333 7.78 12.23 3.40
N HIS A 334 8.74 11.93 4.27
CA HIS A 334 9.28 12.87 5.25
C HIS A 334 10.57 13.57 4.76
N PRO A 335 10.54 14.88 4.43
CA PRO A 335 11.69 15.60 3.89
C PRO A 335 12.78 15.97 4.92
N ARG A 336 12.79 15.37 6.13
CA ARG A 336 13.77 15.69 7.19
C ARG A 336 14.31 14.44 7.91
N GLY A 337 15.43 13.92 7.42
CA GLY A 337 16.30 12.99 8.13
C GLY A 337 17.55 12.70 7.31
N SER A 338 18.71 13.17 7.76
CA SER A 338 19.98 12.96 7.07
C SER A 338 20.30 11.47 7.00
N PHE A 339 20.52 10.94 5.79
CA PHE A 339 21.24 9.69 5.60
C PHE A 339 22.69 9.86 6.11
N GLY A 340 22.90 9.58 7.39
CA GLY A 340 24.23 9.44 7.95
C GLY A 340 24.80 8.10 7.52
N PHE A 341 25.52 8.07 6.40
CA PHE A 341 26.44 6.97 6.14
C PHE A 341 27.46 6.99 7.28
N GLY A 342 27.37 6.00 8.17
CA GLY A 342 28.39 5.75 9.18
C GLY A 342 29.72 5.53 8.47
N ALA A 343 30.57 6.55 8.48
CA ALA A 343 31.97 6.38 8.16
C ALA A 343 32.56 5.47 9.24
N GLY A 344 33.06 4.31 8.81
CA GLY A 344 33.81 3.40 9.67
C GLY A 344 34.99 4.10 10.32
N GLY A 345 35.22 3.72 11.58
CA GLY A 345 36.47 3.88 12.30
C GLY A 345 36.82 2.53 12.90
#